data_AF-A0A4P6XPW2-F1
#
_entry.id   AF-A0A4P6XPW2-F1
#
_cell.length_a   1.000
_cell.length_b   1.000
_cell.length_c   1.000
_cell.angle_alpha   90.00
_cell.angle_beta   90.00
_cell.angle_gamma   90.00
#
_symmetry.space_group_name_H-M   'P 1'
#
loop_
_entity.id
_entity.type
_entity.pdbx_description
1 polymer ?
#
loop_
_entity_poly.entity_id
_entity_poly.type
_entity_poly.pdbx_seq_one_letter_code
_entity_poly.pdbx_strand_id
1 'polypeptide(L)'
;MDSDEDFTAPASGGELREALLLPEPQGMAKRTRLRNPDADKNQGYAWEDQYQRTWDIVKEDGEGHSLELLVQQMIEARKKKIMKNPQTPFQRGIIRTIVVVLDGLLAMLEKDLRPTRFSCTLNYLQEFIVEFFDQNPISQLGVVMMRNGVAQVVSEVSGLPQHHVDKIRALKARQHNRFEPKGDPSLQNALELARLLLNLNFGPAAAAQKNSKEILLIFGALFTSDPGDIHQTINTLVKEEVKVKVIGLLAQVAICQELVQKTNFGAHLRTDTQFYGVIMNEAHFKELLMDCVEPLAVTKKQEPVDSEGVPLIRMGFPLRYLGLMQANFPHLCACHPTLESTELKENVAVTQTPSAVSDVGYTCPQCRSRVCSLPTVCPVCGLMLILSTHLARSYHHLVPLAEYKDVPVSLSYDSTHCYGCLLMFPDGSTETATSSRYRCGKCSHDFCIDCDVFVHESLHNCPGCENNVY
;
A
#
# COMPACT_ATOMS: atom_id res chain seq x y z
N MET A 1 -46.67 9.91 51.97
CA MET A 1 -47.93 10.46 51.42
C MET A 1 -47.92 10.17 49.93
N ASP A 2 -47.76 8.91 49.52
CA ASP A 2 -48.61 7.71 49.70
C ASP A 2 -49.65 7.63 48.59
N SER A 3 -49.43 6.69 47.66
CA SER A 3 -50.35 5.57 47.43
C SER A 3 -49.78 4.65 46.35
N ASP A 4 -49.13 3.57 46.79
CA ASP A 4 -49.04 2.29 46.08
C ASP A 4 -50.42 1.60 46.13
N GLU A 5 -50.83 0.88 45.08
CA GLU A 5 -51.59 -0.38 45.22
C GLU A 5 -51.36 -1.29 44.00
N ASP A 6 -50.81 -2.48 44.30
CA ASP A 6 -50.71 -3.69 43.49
C ASP A 6 -52.10 -4.28 43.15
N PHE A 7 -52.20 -4.97 42.00
CA PHE A 7 -53.25 -5.99 41.83
C PHE A 7 -52.74 -7.26 41.14
N THR A 8 -53.25 -8.37 41.65
CA THR A 8 -52.73 -9.75 41.68
C THR A 8 -53.00 -10.59 40.42
N ALA A 9 -52.16 -11.61 40.23
CA ALA A 9 -52.40 -12.72 39.30
C ALA A 9 -53.23 -13.85 39.97
N PRO A 10 -54.01 -14.65 39.22
CA PRO A 10 -54.53 -15.91 39.73
C PRO A 10 -53.63 -17.09 39.33
N ALA A 11 -53.26 -17.88 40.33
CA ALA A 11 -52.74 -19.24 40.16
C ALA A 11 -53.91 -20.24 40.14
N SER A 12 -53.87 -21.20 39.23
CA SER A 12 -54.54 -22.50 39.42
C SER A 12 -53.58 -23.61 38.97
N GLY A 13 -53.26 -24.48 39.93
CA GLY A 13 -52.34 -25.60 39.76
C GLY A 13 -52.96 -26.80 39.05
N GLY A 14 -52.07 -27.64 38.52
CA GLY A 14 -52.35 -28.98 38.03
C GLY A 14 -51.03 -29.70 37.82
N GLU A 15 -50.76 -30.68 38.69
CA GLU A 15 -49.51 -31.42 38.82
C GLU A 15 -49.20 -32.38 37.64
N LEU A 16 -47.90 -32.52 37.39
CA LEU A 16 -47.15 -33.74 37.01
C LEU A 16 -47.53 -34.48 35.72
N ARG A 17 -46.65 -34.36 34.72
CA ARG A 17 -46.00 -35.55 34.14
C ARG A 17 -44.64 -35.26 33.54
N GLU A 18 -43.66 -35.93 34.11
CA GLU A 18 -42.26 -36.02 33.74
C GLU A 18 -42.12 -36.79 32.41
N ALA A 19 -41.54 -36.14 31.41
CA ALA A 19 -40.99 -36.79 30.23
C ALA A 19 -39.69 -36.07 29.86
N LEU A 20 -38.59 -36.53 30.45
CA LEU A 20 -37.27 -36.44 29.82
C LEU A 20 -37.37 -37.13 28.46
N LEU A 21 -36.82 -36.53 27.39
CA LEU A 21 -36.06 -37.20 26.31
C LEU A 21 -35.63 -36.16 25.23
N LEU A 22 -34.36 -35.75 25.33
CA LEU A 22 -33.40 -35.32 24.30
C LEU A 22 -33.64 -34.02 23.46
N PRO A 23 -32.59 -33.19 23.24
CA PRO A 23 -32.65 -32.06 22.31
C PRO A 23 -32.60 -32.53 20.85
N GLU A 24 -33.59 -32.16 20.05
CA GLU A 24 -33.56 -32.39 18.59
C GLU A 24 -32.55 -31.46 17.90
N PRO A 25 -31.74 -31.97 16.94
CA PRO A 25 -30.76 -31.21 16.21
C PRO A 25 -31.41 -30.58 14.98
N GLN A 26 -32.39 -29.70 15.16
CA GLN A 26 -32.94 -28.91 14.05
C GLN A 26 -33.73 -27.71 14.60
N GLY A 27 -33.03 -26.61 14.82
CA GLY A 27 -33.64 -25.32 15.10
C GLY A 27 -34.37 -24.79 13.87
N MET A 28 -35.64 -25.13 13.71
CA MET A 28 -36.56 -24.37 12.86
C MET A 28 -37.91 -24.24 13.56
N ALA A 29 -38.21 -23.00 13.97
CA ALA A 29 -39.50 -22.63 14.53
C ALA A 29 -40.61 -22.91 13.50
N LYS A 30 -41.46 -23.91 13.77
CA LYS A 30 -42.72 -24.12 13.05
C LYS A 30 -43.65 -22.94 13.33
N ARG A 31 -43.67 -21.93 12.45
CA ARG A 31 -44.79 -20.98 12.39
C ARG A 31 -45.93 -21.62 11.61
N THR A 32 -47.03 -21.77 12.33
CA THR A 32 -48.37 -22.11 11.86
C THR A 32 -48.86 -21.15 10.77
N ARG A 33 -49.16 -21.69 9.58
CA ARG A 33 -50.30 -21.23 8.77
C ARG A 33 -50.99 -22.45 8.15
N LEU A 34 -52.26 -22.60 8.52
CA LEU A 34 -53.20 -23.54 7.90
C LEU A 34 -53.25 -23.27 6.39
N ARG A 35 -52.92 -24.29 5.59
CA ARG A 35 -53.10 -24.28 4.14
C ARG A 35 -54.56 -24.65 3.85
N ASN A 36 -55.33 -23.70 3.36
CA ASN A 36 -56.65 -23.98 2.78
C ASN A 36 -56.43 -24.61 1.38
N PRO A 37 -57.04 -25.76 1.02
CA PRO A 37 -56.71 -26.46 -0.23
C PRO A 37 -57.36 -25.88 -1.49
N ASP A 38 -58.25 -24.88 -1.40
CA ASP A 38 -58.99 -24.35 -2.54
C ASP A 38 -58.69 -22.85 -2.77
N ALA A 39 -57.61 -22.57 -3.49
CA ALA A 39 -57.36 -21.28 -4.13
C ALA A 39 -56.41 -21.48 -5.32
N ASP A 40 -56.83 -22.28 -6.29
CA ASP A 40 -56.20 -22.33 -7.61
C ASP A 40 -56.88 -21.29 -8.52
N LYS A 41 -56.06 -20.51 -9.23
CA LYS A 41 -56.36 -19.25 -9.97
C LYS A 41 -56.27 -17.94 -9.17
N ASN A 42 -55.08 -17.68 -8.64
CA ASN A 42 -54.45 -16.39 -8.92
C ASN A 42 -53.00 -16.66 -9.27
N GLN A 43 -52.66 -16.48 -10.55
CA GLN A 43 -51.26 -16.43 -10.98
C GLN A 43 -50.72 -15.12 -10.41
N GLY A 44 -50.23 -15.19 -9.18
CA GLY A 44 -49.54 -14.06 -8.57
C GLY A 44 -48.42 -13.62 -9.48
N TYR A 45 -48.19 -12.31 -9.57
CA TYR A 45 -47.09 -11.79 -10.39
C TYR A 45 -45.77 -12.43 -9.94
N ALA A 46 -44.76 -12.52 -10.81
CA ALA A 46 -43.46 -13.14 -10.48
C ALA A 46 -42.76 -12.55 -9.23
N TRP A 47 -43.17 -11.37 -8.76
CA TRP A 47 -42.70 -10.74 -7.52
C TRP A 47 -43.52 -11.10 -6.26
N GLU A 48 -44.67 -11.77 -6.42
CA GLU A 48 -45.46 -12.38 -5.35
C GLU A 48 -44.99 -13.80 -5.02
N ASP A 49 -44.08 -14.36 -5.83
CA ASP A 49 -43.42 -15.63 -5.53
C ASP A 49 -42.60 -15.49 -4.23
N GLN A 50 -42.58 -16.55 -3.41
CA GLN A 50 -41.98 -16.48 -2.07
C GLN A 50 -40.52 -16.03 -2.18
N TYR A 51 -40.12 -15.04 -1.39
CA TYR A 51 -38.74 -14.58 -1.27
C TYR A 51 -37.85 -15.76 -0.85
N GLN A 52 -37.32 -16.49 -1.83
CA GLN A 52 -36.33 -17.53 -1.62
C GLN A 52 -35.05 -16.81 -1.22
N ARG A 53 -34.56 -17.07 -0.01
CA ARG A 53 -33.30 -16.51 0.43
C ARG A 53 -32.22 -17.14 -0.44
N THR A 54 -31.37 -16.33 -1.04
CA THR A 54 -30.26 -16.79 -1.88
C THR A 54 -29.37 -17.82 -1.17
N TRP A 55 -29.28 -17.76 0.16
CA TRP A 55 -28.53 -18.71 1.00
C TRP A 55 -29.20 -20.09 1.17
N ASP A 56 -30.50 -20.23 0.86
CA ASP A 56 -31.19 -21.54 0.87
C ASP A 56 -30.86 -22.36 -0.39
N ILE A 57 -30.40 -21.68 -1.44
CA ILE A 57 -29.99 -22.27 -2.74
C ILE A 57 -28.53 -22.72 -2.70
N VAL A 58 -27.69 -22.02 -1.95
CA VAL A 58 -26.29 -22.41 -1.70
C VAL A 58 -26.28 -23.50 -0.64
N LYS A 59 -26.60 -24.73 -1.04
CA LYS A 59 -26.30 -25.91 -0.23
C LYS A 59 -24.82 -26.25 -0.41
N GLU A 60 -24.17 -26.65 0.68
CA GLU A 60 -22.90 -27.35 0.59
C GLU A 60 -23.16 -28.64 -0.20
N ASP A 61 -22.56 -28.75 -1.38
CA ASP A 61 -22.47 -30.04 -2.06
C ASP A 61 -21.72 -30.97 -1.09
N GLY A 62 -22.33 -32.10 -0.73
CA GLY A 62 -21.83 -33.04 0.30
C GLY A 62 -20.50 -33.73 -0.05
N GLU A 63 -19.85 -33.31 -1.12
CA GLU A 63 -18.53 -33.72 -1.57
C GLU A 63 -17.62 -32.50 -1.41
N GLY A 64 -16.57 -32.58 -0.60
CA GLY A 64 -15.70 -31.47 -0.17
C GLY A 64 -14.96 -30.66 -1.27
N HIS A 65 -15.42 -30.70 -2.51
CA HIS A 65 -14.93 -29.97 -3.68
C HIS A 65 -14.98 -28.45 -3.54
N SER A 66 -15.84 -27.91 -2.66
CA SER A 66 -15.89 -26.46 -2.38
C SER A 66 -14.62 -25.96 -1.71
N LEU A 67 -14.00 -26.76 -0.84
CA LEU A 67 -12.75 -26.41 -0.16
C LEU A 67 -11.54 -26.52 -1.09
N GLU A 68 -11.51 -27.52 -1.97
CA GLU A 68 -10.45 -27.70 -2.97
C GLU A 68 -10.40 -26.51 -3.94
N LEU A 69 -11.56 -26.03 -4.39
CA LEU A 69 -11.69 -24.85 -5.25
C LEU A 69 -11.21 -23.56 -4.56
N LEU A 70 -11.52 -23.39 -3.27
CA LEU A 70 -11.02 -22.25 -2.48
C LEU A 70 -9.50 -22.28 -2.31
N VAL A 71 -8.93 -23.47 -2.08
CA VAL A 71 -7.48 -23.67 -1.96
C VAL A 71 -6.80 -23.40 -3.29
N GLN A 72 -7.34 -23.88 -4.41
CA GLN A 72 -6.84 -23.57 -5.75
C GLN A 72 -6.89 -22.08 -6.03
N GLN A 73 -7.99 -21.39 -5.71
CA GLN A 73 -8.10 -19.94 -5.86
C GLN A 73 -7.07 -19.18 -5.00
N MET A 74 -6.79 -19.65 -3.79
CA MET A 74 -5.74 -19.07 -2.94
C MET A 74 -4.34 -19.26 -3.54
N ILE A 75 -4.05 -20.44 -4.09
CA ILE A 75 -2.77 -20.74 -4.74
C ILE A 75 -2.62 -19.91 -6.03
N GLU A 76 -3.66 -19.83 -6.86
CA GLU A 76 -3.69 -19.01 -8.07
C GLU A 76 -3.52 -17.52 -7.76
N ALA A 77 -4.15 -17.02 -6.70
CA ALA A 77 -3.97 -15.63 -6.25
C ALA A 77 -2.52 -15.36 -5.82
N ARG A 78 -1.87 -16.30 -5.11
CA ARG A 78 -0.45 -16.20 -4.75
C ARG A 78 0.45 -16.25 -6.00
N LYS A 79 0.20 -17.17 -6.92
CA LYS A 79 0.94 -17.26 -8.20
C LYS A 79 0.78 -15.99 -9.05
N LYS A 80 -0.42 -15.42 -9.10
CA LYS A 80 -0.69 -14.17 -9.82
C LYS A 80 0.17 -13.02 -9.30
N LYS A 81 0.43 -12.95 -7.99
CA LYS A 81 1.35 -11.94 -7.42
C LYS A 81 2.79 -12.14 -7.87
N ILE A 82 3.26 -13.39 -7.94
CA ILE A 82 4.62 -13.71 -8.41
C ILE A 82 4.77 -13.40 -9.91
N MET A 83 3.77 -13.77 -10.71
CA MET A 83 3.71 -13.49 -12.16
C MET A 83 3.58 -12.00 -12.51
N LYS A 84 3.22 -11.12 -11.56
CA LYS A 84 3.18 -9.66 -11.81
C LYS A 84 4.56 -9.08 -12.09
N ASN A 85 5.64 -9.74 -11.68
CA ASN A 85 7.00 -9.25 -11.90
C ASN A 85 7.51 -9.63 -13.29
N PRO A 86 7.56 -8.69 -14.26
CA PRO A 86 8.11 -8.98 -15.57
C PRO A 86 9.58 -9.39 -15.45
N GLN A 87 9.91 -10.56 -16.00
CA GLN A 87 11.28 -11.08 -16.05
C GLN A 87 12.23 -10.26 -16.92
N THR A 88 11.71 -9.30 -17.69
CA THR A 88 12.51 -8.47 -18.59
C THR A 88 13.17 -7.32 -17.81
N PRO A 89 14.51 -7.27 -17.72
CA PRO A 89 15.19 -6.15 -17.09
C PRO A 89 14.99 -4.90 -17.95
N PHE A 90 14.27 -3.91 -17.42
CA PHE A 90 14.15 -2.59 -18.01
C PHE A 90 14.73 -1.54 -17.06
N GLN A 91 15.12 -0.40 -17.62
CA GLN A 91 15.59 0.73 -16.83
C GLN A 91 14.47 1.21 -15.90
N ARG A 92 14.72 1.27 -14.60
CA ARG A 92 13.78 1.75 -13.59
C ARG A 92 14.24 3.09 -13.02
N GLY A 93 13.28 3.95 -12.66
CA GLY A 93 13.57 5.18 -11.91
C GLY A 93 13.70 4.85 -10.43
N ILE A 94 14.91 4.59 -9.94
CA ILE A 94 15.13 4.23 -8.52
C ILE A 94 14.97 5.45 -7.61
N ILE A 95 15.44 6.61 -8.07
CA ILE A 95 15.31 7.87 -7.33
C ILE A 95 13.97 8.49 -7.70
N ARG A 96 12.98 8.29 -6.84
CA ARG A 96 11.61 8.72 -7.07
C ARG A 96 11.26 9.88 -6.15
N THR A 97 10.45 10.80 -6.66
CA THR A 97 9.74 11.77 -5.84
C THR A 97 8.26 11.56 -6.09
N ILE A 98 7.56 11.06 -5.08
CA ILE A 98 6.12 10.81 -5.14
C ILE A 98 5.36 11.86 -4.32
N VAL A 99 4.37 12.49 -4.92
CA VAL A 99 3.42 13.34 -4.19
C VAL A 99 2.08 12.62 -4.13
N VAL A 100 1.65 12.27 -2.92
CA VAL A 100 0.34 11.66 -2.68
C VAL A 100 -0.68 12.78 -2.48
N VAL A 101 -1.69 12.82 -3.34
CA VAL A 101 -2.82 13.74 -3.25
C VAL A 101 -4.01 12.99 -2.66
N LEU A 102 -4.47 13.46 -1.50
CA LEU A 102 -5.60 12.90 -0.77
C LEU A 102 -6.85 13.73 -0.99
N ASP A 103 -7.94 13.02 -1.25
CA ASP A 103 -9.28 13.57 -1.17
C ASP A 103 -9.68 13.80 0.30
N GLY A 104 -9.97 15.06 0.64
CA GLY A 104 -10.44 15.52 1.96
C GLY A 104 -11.85 16.09 1.91
N LEU A 105 -12.76 15.45 1.18
CA LEU A 105 -14.14 15.91 0.98
C LEU A 105 -15.20 15.28 1.88
N LEU A 106 -16.40 15.85 1.85
CA LEU A 106 -17.61 15.26 2.45
C LEU A 106 -17.87 13.82 1.98
N ALA A 107 -17.61 13.50 0.71
CA ALA A 107 -17.74 12.14 0.16
C ALA A 107 -16.84 11.11 0.88
N MET A 108 -15.76 11.57 1.53
CA MET A 108 -14.84 10.71 2.27
C MET A 108 -15.32 10.38 3.69
N LEU A 109 -16.39 11.03 4.16
CA LEU A 109 -17.05 10.71 5.44
C LEU A 109 -18.04 9.55 5.31
N GLU A 110 -18.36 9.11 4.09
CA GLU A 110 -19.24 7.96 3.86
C GLU A 110 -18.62 6.67 4.40
N LYS A 111 -19.50 5.74 4.80
CA LYS A 111 -19.16 4.48 5.50
C LYS A 111 -19.11 3.27 4.57
N ASP A 112 -18.64 3.50 3.36
CA ASP A 112 -18.43 2.46 2.35
C ASP A 112 -17.25 1.55 2.73
N LEU A 113 -16.13 2.17 3.13
CA LEU A 113 -15.01 1.53 3.82
C LEU A 113 -15.14 1.77 5.33
N ARG A 114 -14.69 0.82 6.15
CA ARG A 114 -14.82 0.92 7.61
C ARG A 114 -13.61 1.62 8.26
N PRO A 115 -13.80 2.56 9.21
CA PRO A 115 -15.07 3.15 9.66
C PRO A 115 -15.64 4.22 8.72
N THR A 116 -14.77 4.95 8.00
CA THR A 116 -15.11 5.87 6.90
C THR A 116 -14.04 5.75 5.81
N ARG A 117 -14.36 6.14 4.58
CA ARG A 117 -13.38 6.16 3.48
C ARG A 117 -12.11 6.93 3.84
N PHE A 118 -12.26 8.09 4.47
CA PHE A 118 -11.12 8.91 4.92
C PHE A 118 -10.25 8.19 5.94
N SER A 119 -10.84 7.63 7.00
CA SER A 119 -10.08 6.96 8.05
C SER A 119 -9.40 5.68 7.55
N CYS A 120 -10.05 4.95 6.64
CA CYS A 120 -9.48 3.77 5.99
C CYS A 120 -8.27 4.18 5.13
N THR A 121 -8.43 5.21 4.29
CA THR A 121 -7.35 5.77 3.46
C THR A 121 -6.14 6.19 4.28
N LEU A 122 -6.32 6.89 5.41
CA LEU A 122 -5.21 7.30 6.27
C LEU A 122 -4.49 6.12 6.95
N ASN A 123 -5.18 5.01 7.23
CA ASN A 123 -4.56 3.82 7.79
C ASN A 123 -3.69 3.12 6.75
N TYR A 124 -4.23 2.86 5.56
CA TYR A 124 -3.47 2.23 4.49
C TYR A 124 -2.36 3.14 3.96
N LEU A 125 -2.52 4.46 4.02
CA LEU A 125 -1.44 5.39 3.69
C LEU A 125 -0.27 5.29 4.67
N GLN A 126 -0.51 5.09 5.97
CA GLN A 126 0.56 4.86 6.94
C GLN A 126 1.32 3.56 6.64
N GLU A 127 0.60 2.48 6.36
CA GLU A 127 1.21 1.21 5.94
C GLU A 127 2.01 1.37 4.64
N PHE A 128 1.43 2.05 3.65
CA PHE A 128 2.08 2.37 2.38
C PHE A 128 3.35 3.17 2.56
N ILE A 129 3.39 4.19 3.43
CA ILE A 129 4.58 5.00 3.65
C ILE A 129 5.72 4.15 4.24
N VAL A 130 5.41 3.30 5.21
CA VAL A 130 6.42 2.42 5.81
C VAL A 130 6.97 1.46 4.76
N GLU A 131 6.10 0.79 4.01
CA GLU A 131 6.50 -0.14 2.95
C GLU A 131 7.24 0.57 1.80
N PHE A 132 6.79 1.76 1.41
CA PHE A 132 7.39 2.56 0.35
C PHE A 132 8.84 2.92 0.67
N PHE A 133 9.11 3.40 1.88
CA PHE A 133 10.46 3.74 2.31
C PHE A 133 11.30 2.53 2.67
N ASP A 134 10.67 1.39 3.00
CA ASP A 134 11.38 0.13 3.12
C ASP A 134 11.91 -0.26 1.72
N GLN A 135 11.07 -0.40 0.70
CA GLN A 135 11.57 -0.80 -0.63
C GLN A 135 12.39 0.28 -1.35
N ASN A 136 12.06 1.56 -1.12
CA ASN A 136 12.65 2.72 -1.80
C ASN A 136 13.25 3.73 -0.80
N PRO A 137 14.34 3.41 -0.09
CA PRO A 137 14.91 4.30 0.92
C PRO A 137 15.41 5.63 0.36
N ILE A 138 15.90 5.68 -0.88
CA ILE A 138 16.44 6.92 -1.49
C ILE A 138 15.37 7.82 -2.11
N SER A 139 14.10 7.40 -2.08
CA SER A 139 12.98 8.16 -2.61
C SER A 139 12.54 9.25 -1.64
N GLN A 140 11.75 10.18 -2.15
CA GLN A 140 11.13 11.25 -1.37
C GLN A 140 9.61 11.17 -1.53
N LEU A 141 8.89 11.47 -0.45
CA LEU A 141 7.44 11.46 -0.44
C LEU A 141 6.91 12.81 0.06
N GLY A 142 5.83 13.31 -0.53
CA GLY A 142 5.06 14.44 -0.02
C GLY A 142 3.58 14.12 0.05
N VAL A 143 2.84 14.77 0.94
CA VAL A 143 1.39 14.56 1.08
C VAL A 143 0.66 15.90 0.96
N VAL A 144 -0.27 15.95 0.01
CA VAL A 144 -1.17 17.07 -0.26
C VAL A 144 -2.60 16.61 -0.02
N MET A 145 -3.45 17.49 0.52
CA MET A 145 -4.87 17.22 0.72
C MET A 145 -5.73 18.27 0.02
N MET A 146 -6.76 17.82 -0.69
CA MET A 146 -7.79 18.68 -1.27
C MET A 146 -8.91 18.90 -0.28
N ARG A 147 -9.23 20.16 0.02
CA ARG A 147 -10.28 20.52 0.99
C ARG A 147 -10.79 21.93 0.74
N ASN A 148 -12.10 22.17 0.85
CA ASN A 148 -12.72 23.48 0.68
C ASN A 148 -12.32 24.20 -0.63
N GLY A 149 -12.23 23.47 -1.74
CA GLY A 149 -11.83 24.00 -3.05
C GLY A 149 -10.35 24.41 -3.17
N VAL A 150 -9.53 24.14 -2.16
CA VAL A 150 -8.09 24.44 -2.15
C VAL A 150 -7.24 23.20 -1.89
N ALA A 151 -6.00 23.23 -2.37
CA ALA A 151 -5.01 22.21 -2.05
C ALA A 151 -4.09 22.69 -0.93
N GLN A 152 -3.88 21.85 0.08
CA GLN A 152 -3.06 22.16 1.25
C GLN A 152 -1.96 21.11 1.42
N VAL A 153 -0.74 21.54 1.70
CA VAL A 153 0.37 20.64 2.04
C VAL A 153 0.16 20.14 3.46
N VAL A 154 0.00 18.82 3.62
CA VAL A 154 -0.08 18.16 4.93
C VAL A 154 1.33 17.83 5.43
N SER A 155 2.13 17.30 4.51
CA SER A 155 3.50 16.89 4.80
C SER A 155 4.38 17.31 3.64
N GLU A 156 5.37 18.14 3.96
CA GLU A 156 6.39 18.58 3.02
C GLU A 156 7.17 17.39 2.47
N VAL A 157 7.76 17.57 1.29
CA VAL A 157 8.50 16.47 0.65
C VAL A 157 9.75 16.15 1.45
N SER A 158 9.82 14.91 1.95
CA SER A 158 10.94 14.47 2.77
C SER A 158 11.27 13.01 2.52
N GLY A 159 12.48 12.59 2.91
CA GLY A 159 12.93 11.20 2.88
C GLY A 159 12.74 10.47 4.21
N LEU A 160 12.08 11.09 5.20
CA LEU A 160 11.97 10.57 6.56
C LEU A 160 10.58 9.96 6.79
N PRO A 161 10.46 8.63 7.00
CA PRO A 161 9.16 7.98 7.15
C PRO A 161 8.35 8.49 8.36
N GLN A 162 9.03 8.67 9.50
CA GLN A 162 8.39 9.10 10.75
C GLN A 162 7.75 10.47 10.63
N HIS A 163 8.38 11.39 9.89
CA HIS A 163 7.83 12.73 9.65
C HIS A 163 6.45 12.65 8.98
N HIS A 164 6.28 11.78 7.98
CA HIS A 164 5.01 11.60 7.30
C HIS A 164 3.98 10.87 8.18
N VAL A 165 4.41 9.82 8.88
CA VAL A 165 3.55 9.03 9.77
C VAL A 165 2.99 9.89 10.90
N ASP A 166 3.81 10.73 11.54
CA ASP A 166 3.37 11.61 12.63
C ASP A 166 2.39 12.68 12.13
N LYS A 167 2.61 13.24 10.93
CA LYS A 167 1.65 14.17 10.30
C LYS A 167 0.31 13.50 10.01
N ILE A 168 0.32 12.26 9.51
CA ILE A 168 -0.92 11.51 9.27
C ILE A 168 -1.60 11.11 10.58
N ARG A 169 -0.83 10.73 11.60
CA ARG A 169 -1.37 10.48 12.95
C ARG A 169 -2.04 11.73 13.51
N ALA A 170 -1.44 12.90 13.30
CA ALA A 170 -2.03 14.19 13.68
C ALA A 170 -3.32 14.49 12.89
N LEU A 171 -3.41 14.13 11.61
CA LEU A 171 -4.66 14.23 10.85
C LEU A 171 -5.75 13.30 11.39
N LYS A 172 -5.38 12.10 11.86
CA LYS A 172 -6.30 11.11 12.43
C LYS A 172 -6.76 11.49 13.84
N ALA A 173 -5.93 12.21 14.60
CA ALA A 173 -6.24 12.64 15.96
C ALA A 173 -7.38 13.66 15.95
N ARG A 174 -8.59 13.19 16.30
CA ARG A 174 -9.88 13.93 16.25
C ARG A 174 -9.97 15.19 17.12
N GLN A 175 -8.90 15.60 17.79
CA GLN A 175 -8.97 16.62 18.83
C GLN A 175 -9.07 18.05 18.29
N HIS A 176 -8.83 18.29 17.01
CA HIS A 176 -9.14 19.57 16.38
C HIS A 176 -9.76 19.37 14.98
N ASN A 177 -11.00 19.82 14.80
CA ASN A 177 -11.79 19.87 13.55
C ASN A 177 -11.10 20.59 12.35
N ARG A 178 -9.80 20.88 12.43
CA ARG A 178 -9.03 21.61 11.42
C ARG A 178 -8.94 20.83 10.10
N PHE A 179 -8.84 19.50 10.15
CA PHE A 179 -8.64 18.65 8.98
C PHE A 179 -9.78 17.66 8.72
N GLU A 180 -10.96 17.92 9.29
CA GLU A 180 -12.15 17.14 8.96
C GLU A 180 -12.51 17.32 7.47
N PRO A 181 -12.79 16.23 6.72
CA PRO A 181 -13.10 16.30 5.30
C PRO A 181 -14.33 17.17 5.02
N LYS A 182 -14.15 18.27 4.28
CA LYS A 182 -15.21 19.28 4.01
C LYS A 182 -14.98 19.99 2.68
N GLY A 183 -16.09 20.49 2.11
CA GLY A 183 -16.11 21.27 0.88
C GLY A 183 -15.88 20.45 -0.39
N ASP A 184 -15.55 21.15 -1.46
CA ASP A 184 -15.42 20.61 -2.82
C ASP A 184 -13.95 20.32 -3.19
N PRO A 185 -13.68 19.49 -4.22
CA PRO A 185 -12.34 19.10 -4.62
C PRO A 185 -11.83 20.12 -5.63
N SER A 186 -10.52 20.35 -5.64
CA SER A 186 -9.88 21.03 -6.76
C SER A 186 -8.64 20.27 -7.18
N LEU A 187 -8.79 19.51 -8.27
CA LEU A 187 -7.71 18.77 -8.91
C LEU A 187 -6.66 19.71 -9.48
N GLN A 188 -7.06 20.80 -10.11
CA GLN A 188 -6.12 21.76 -10.71
C GLN A 188 -5.17 22.33 -9.64
N ASN A 189 -5.72 22.85 -8.54
CA ASN A 189 -4.91 23.41 -7.45
C ASN A 189 -3.98 22.34 -6.85
N ALA A 190 -4.46 21.10 -6.72
CA ALA A 190 -3.65 20.00 -6.20
C ALA A 190 -2.52 19.59 -7.13
N LEU A 191 -2.78 19.51 -8.43
CA LEU A 191 -1.79 19.17 -9.45
C LEU A 191 -0.75 20.27 -9.61
N GLU A 192 -1.15 21.54 -9.56
CA GLU A 192 -0.22 22.68 -9.61
C GLU A 192 0.67 22.72 -8.37
N LEU A 193 0.11 22.49 -7.17
CA LEU A 193 0.88 22.41 -5.93
C LEU A 193 1.84 21.22 -5.94
N ALA A 194 1.37 20.04 -6.38
CA ALA A 194 2.20 18.85 -6.51
C ALA A 194 3.35 19.06 -7.49
N ARG A 195 3.09 19.71 -8.64
CA ARG A 195 4.11 20.09 -9.63
C ARG A 195 5.18 21.00 -9.01
N LEU A 196 4.78 22.01 -8.24
CA LEU A 196 5.73 22.89 -7.55
C LEU A 196 6.60 22.11 -6.57
N LEU A 197 6.00 21.24 -5.75
CA LEU A 197 6.73 20.38 -4.81
C LEU A 197 7.73 19.46 -5.52
N LEU A 198 7.35 18.88 -6.66
CA LEU A 198 8.24 18.01 -7.45
C LEU A 198 9.47 18.74 -8.00
N ASN A 199 9.34 20.04 -8.30
CA ASN A 199 10.42 20.84 -8.90
C ASN A 199 11.33 21.53 -7.86
N LEU A 200 10.84 21.81 -6.64
CA LEU A 200 11.56 22.63 -5.65
C LEU A 200 12.67 21.88 -4.86
N ASN A 201 12.57 20.56 -4.68
CA ASN A 201 13.40 19.86 -3.68
C ASN A 201 14.87 19.61 -4.06
N PHE A 202 15.26 19.81 -5.33
CA PHE A 202 16.61 19.48 -5.80
C PHE A 202 17.55 20.69 -5.95
N GLY A 203 17.13 21.88 -5.45
CA GLY A 203 17.94 23.09 -5.48
C GLY A 203 18.32 23.54 -6.91
N PRO A 204 19.21 24.52 -7.06
CA PRO A 204 19.59 25.05 -8.38
C PRO A 204 20.36 24.06 -9.28
N ALA A 205 20.77 22.89 -8.77
CA ALA A 205 21.35 21.80 -9.55
C ALA A 205 20.31 20.83 -10.14
N ALA A 206 19.01 21.04 -9.87
CA ALA A 206 17.89 20.19 -10.27
C ALA A 206 17.71 20.05 -11.80
N ALA A 207 18.17 21.02 -12.59
CA ALA A 207 18.04 20.97 -14.04
C ALA A 207 18.81 19.80 -14.69
N ALA A 208 19.79 19.21 -13.97
CA ALA A 208 20.61 18.09 -14.45
C ALA A 208 20.24 16.73 -13.85
N GLN A 209 19.24 16.66 -12.95
CA GLN A 209 18.84 15.41 -12.28
C GLN A 209 17.54 14.86 -12.88
N LYS A 210 17.64 13.78 -13.68
CA LYS A 210 16.48 12.98 -14.10
C LYS A 210 16.01 12.13 -12.91
N ASN A 211 15.21 12.70 -12.02
CA ASN A 211 14.42 11.95 -11.03
C ASN A 211 13.10 11.51 -11.67
N SER A 212 12.49 10.41 -11.19
CA SER A 212 11.12 10.13 -11.59
C SER A 212 10.17 11.00 -10.76
N LYS A 213 9.36 11.79 -11.45
CA LYS A 213 8.34 12.64 -10.84
C LYS A 213 7.00 11.94 -10.92
N GLU A 214 6.40 11.67 -9.77
CA GLU A 214 5.21 10.82 -9.68
C GLU A 214 4.15 11.50 -8.82
N ILE A 215 2.90 11.43 -9.26
CA ILE A 215 1.74 11.87 -8.49
C ILE A 215 0.80 10.68 -8.31
N LEU A 216 0.50 10.36 -7.06
CA LEU A 216 -0.51 9.36 -6.70
C LEU A 216 -1.76 10.09 -6.20
N LEU A 217 -2.82 10.08 -6.98
CA LEU A 217 -4.10 10.70 -6.64
C LEU A 217 -5.05 9.64 -6.08
N ILE A 218 -5.46 9.79 -4.81
CA ILE A 218 -6.52 9.00 -4.20
C ILE A 218 -7.80 9.83 -4.26
N PHE A 219 -8.71 9.47 -5.17
CA PHE A 219 -9.89 10.28 -5.51
C PHE A 219 -11.18 9.58 -5.08
N GLY A 220 -11.90 10.18 -4.13
CA GLY A 220 -13.17 9.68 -3.64
C GLY A 220 -14.38 10.34 -4.28
N ALA A 221 -14.24 11.61 -4.68
CA ALA A 221 -15.27 12.36 -5.37
C ALA A 221 -15.50 11.87 -6.82
N LEU A 222 -16.67 12.21 -7.38
CA LEU A 222 -17.03 11.93 -8.77
C LEU A 222 -17.01 13.17 -9.67
N PHE A 223 -16.74 14.34 -9.08
CA PHE A 223 -16.66 15.63 -9.77
C PHE A 223 -15.45 16.39 -9.23
N THR A 224 -15.06 17.48 -9.90
CA THR A 224 -14.01 18.43 -9.48
C THR A 224 -14.51 19.85 -9.72
N SER A 225 -14.12 20.78 -8.84
CA SER A 225 -14.45 22.21 -8.91
C SER A 225 -13.16 23.00 -9.07
N ASP A 226 -12.75 23.20 -10.32
CA ASP A 226 -11.48 23.84 -10.67
C ASP A 226 -11.67 25.29 -11.16
N PRO A 227 -10.74 26.21 -10.84
CA PRO A 227 -10.86 27.62 -11.21
C PRO A 227 -10.66 27.89 -12.70
N GLY A 228 -9.93 27.02 -13.41
CA GLY A 228 -9.61 27.18 -14.82
C GLY A 228 -9.69 25.87 -15.61
N ASP A 229 -9.09 25.87 -16.80
CA ASP A 229 -9.06 24.72 -17.70
C ASP A 229 -7.98 23.71 -17.27
N ILE A 230 -8.42 22.59 -16.68
CA ILE A 230 -7.55 21.50 -16.25
C ILE A 230 -6.71 20.89 -17.38
N HIS A 231 -7.18 20.94 -18.64
CA HIS A 231 -6.43 20.37 -19.76
C HIS A 231 -5.11 21.12 -20.01
N GLN A 232 -5.02 22.40 -19.65
CA GLN A 232 -3.77 23.17 -19.70
C GLN A 232 -2.77 22.68 -18.65
N THR A 233 -3.24 22.39 -17.44
CA THR A 233 -2.44 21.80 -16.37
C THR A 233 -1.96 20.41 -16.76
N ILE A 234 -2.82 19.57 -17.35
CA ILE A 234 -2.45 18.26 -17.88
C ILE A 234 -1.34 18.39 -18.93
N ASN A 235 -1.50 19.28 -19.91
CA ASN A 235 -0.48 19.51 -20.93
C ASN A 235 0.85 20.00 -20.35
N THR A 236 0.81 20.73 -19.23
CA THR A 236 2.01 21.19 -18.54
C THR A 236 2.70 20.05 -17.80
N LEU A 237 1.94 19.17 -17.13
CA LEU A 237 2.49 17.96 -16.49
C LEU A 237 3.17 17.03 -17.51
N VAL A 238 2.57 16.88 -18.70
CA VAL A 238 3.16 16.11 -19.80
C VAL A 238 4.49 16.70 -20.27
N LYS A 239 4.55 18.04 -20.41
CA LYS A 239 5.79 18.75 -20.79
C LYS A 239 6.89 18.59 -19.74
N GLU A 240 6.53 18.52 -18.46
CA GLU A 240 7.47 18.34 -17.34
C GLU A 240 7.77 16.87 -17.00
N GLU A 241 7.27 15.92 -17.83
CA GLU A 241 7.46 14.47 -17.69
C GLU A 241 6.99 13.91 -16.33
N VAL A 242 5.91 14.47 -15.78
CA VAL A 242 5.30 14.00 -14.53
C VAL A 242 4.35 12.85 -14.83
N LYS A 243 4.57 11.71 -14.17
CA LYS A 243 3.70 10.53 -14.27
C LYS A 243 2.60 10.60 -13.22
N VAL A 244 1.36 10.32 -13.62
CA VAL A 244 0.21 10.34 -12.70
C VAL A 244 -0.45 8.97 -12.65
N LYS A 245 -0.70 8.49 -11.43
CA LYS A 245 -1.50 7.30 -11.14
C LYS A 245 -2.70 7.71 -10.30
N VAL A 246 -3.89 7.21 -10.65
CA VAL A 246 -5.14 7.54 -9.98
C VAL A 246 -5.73 6.27 -9.38
N ILE A 247 -6.15 6.36 -8.12
CA ILE A 247 -6.96 5.36 -7.44
C ILE A 247 -8.32 5.99 -7.16
N GLY A 248 -9.35 5.55 -7.89
CA GLY A 248 -10.72 5.97 -7.69
C GLY A 248 -11.42 5.09 -6.64
N LEU A 249 -12.08 5.70 -5.66
CA LEU A 249 -12.80 4.93 -4.63
C LEU A 249 -14.12 4.33 -5.13
N LEU A 250 -14.80 5.01 -6.06
CA LEU A 250 -16.17 4.65 -6.48
C LEU A 250 -16.24 4.25 -7.94
N ALA A 251 -15.93 5.19 -8.83
CA ALA A 251 -16.08 5.02 -10.26
C ALA A 251 -14.95 5.70 -11.03
N GLN A 252 -14.91 5.44 -12.34
CA GLN A 252 -14.00 6.13 -13.23
C GLN A 252 -14.55 7.52 -13.61
N VAL A 253 -13.68 8.53 -13.54
CA VAL A 253 -13.95 9.89 -13.96
C VAL A 253 -13.19 10.16 -15.26
N ALA A 254 -13.88 10.62 -16.29
CA ALA A 254 -13.32 10.81 -17.64
C ALA A 254 -12.07 11.71 -17.65
N ILE A 255 -12.07 12.80 -16.86
CA ILE A 255 -10.92 13.71 -16.74
C ILE A 255 -9.72 13.00 -16.12
N CYS A 256 -9.92 12.16 -15.09
CA CYS A 256 -8.85 11.39 -14.48
C CYS A 256 -8.28 10.34 -15.45
N GLN A 257 -9.13 9.73 -16.27
CA GLN A 257 -8.69 8.81 -17.32
C GLN A 257 -7.84 9.52 -18.37
N GLU A 258 -8.26 10.69 -18.85
CA GLU A 258 -7.49 11.50 -19.80
C GLU A 258 -6.15 11.96 -19.20
N LEU A 259 -6.15 12.39 -17.94
CA LEU A 259 -4.95 12.77 -17.19
C LEU A 259 -3.93 11.64 -17.17
N VAL A 260 -4.36 10.42 -16.80
CA VAL A 260 -3.50 9.24 -16.73
C VAL A 260 -2.99 8.83 -18.12
N GLN A 261 -3.86 8.87 -19.14
CA GLN A 261 -3.50 8.50 -20.51
C GLN A 261 -2.46 9.45 -21.10
N LYS A 262 -2.62 10.77 -20.89
CA LYS A 262 -1.71 11.78 -21.41
C LYS A 262 -0.36 11.78 -20.68
N THR A 263 -0.37 11.68 -19.36
CA THR A 263 0.85 11.75 -18.53
C THR A 263 1.73 10.49 -18.65
N ASN A 264 1.14 9.35 -19.01
CA ASN A 264 1.87 8.10 -19.21
C ASN A 264 2.12 7.79 -20.71
N PHE A 265 2.41 8.83 -21.49
CA PHE A 265 2.89 8.78 -22.89
C PHE A 265 1.97 8.07 -23.89
N GLY A 266 0.65 8.23 -23.76
CA GLY A 266 -0.31 7.83 -24.79
C GLY A 266 -0.19 6.37 -25.17
N ALA A 267 -0.13 5.48 -24.16
CA ALA A 267 -0.01 4.04 -24.36
C ALA A 267 -1.03 3.55 -25.42
N HIS A 268 -0.55 3.37 -26.66
CA HIS A 268 -1.25 2.72 -27.76
C HIS A 268 -1.42 1.22 -27.55
N LEU A 269 -1.06 0.73 -26.36
CA LEU A 269 -1.27 -0.64 -25.93
C LEU A 269 -2.48 -0.65 -25.01
N ARG A 270 -3.38 -1.61 -25.22
CA ARG A 270 -4.66 -1.86 -24.51
C ARG A 270 -4.50 -2.07 -22.99
N THR A 271 -3.94 -1.10 -22.29
CA THR A 271 -3.59 -1.10 -20.86
C THR A 271 -4.08 0.19 -20.19
N ASP A 272 -5.31 0.61 -20.52
CA ASP A 272 -6.04 1.69 -19.84
C ASP A 272 -6.28 1.39 -18.34
N THR A 273 -5.90 0.18 -17.87
CA THR A 273 -6.22 -0.39 -16.57
C THR A 273 -5.08 -0.37 -15.55
N GLN A 274 -3.82 -0.10 -15.92
CA GLN A 274 -2.71 -0.22 -14.95
C GLN A 274 -2.55 1.02 -14.05
N PHE A 275 -2.74 2.22 -14.62
CA PHE A 275 -2.47 3.48 -13.93
C PHE A 275 -3.74 4.18 -13.41
N TYR A 276 -4.92 3.68 -13.78
CA TYR A 276 -6.19 4.06 -13.18
C TYR A 276 -6.89 2.82 -12.59
N GLY A 277 -6.74 2.63 -11.29
CA GLY A 277 -7.43 1.57 -10.55
C GLY A 277 -8.71 2.08 -9.90
N VAL A 278 -9.81 1.32 -10.01
CA VAL A 278 -11.03 1.55 -9.23
C VAL A 278 -11.15 0.49 -8.15
N ILE A 279 -11.42 0.93 -6.93
CA ILE A 279 -11.52 0.04 -5.78
C ILE A 279 -12.82 -0.76 -5.83
N MET A 280 -12.71 -2.04 -5.46
CA MET A 280 -13.86 -2.95 -5.36
C MET A 280 -14.14 -3.32 -3.91
N ASN A 281 -13.09 -3.51 -3.12
CA ASN A 281 -13.15 -3.83 -1.70
C ASN A 281 -11.89 -3.32 -0.99
N GLU A 282 -11.86 -3.42 0.34
CA GLU A 282 -10.73 -3.00 1.18
C GLU A 282 -9.41 -3.70 0.79
N ALA A 283 -9.45 -4.98 0.44
CA ALA A 283 -8.27 -5.74 0.03
C ALA A 283 -7.69 -5.24 -1.32
N HIS A 284 -8.56 -4.97 -2.31
CA HIS A 284 -8.17 -4.44 -3.61
C HIS A 284 -7.61 -3.02 -3.47
N PHE A 285 -8.15 -2.21 -2.56
CA PHE A 285 -7.57 -0.89 -2.28
C PHE A 285 -6.13 -1.00 -1.77
N LYS A 286 -5.89 -1.89 -0.80
CA LYS A 286 -4.55 -2.14 -0.30
C LYS A 286 -3.62 -2.65 -1.41
N GLU A 287 -4.09 -3.56 -2.26
CA GLU A 287 -3.33 -4.04 -3.42
C GLU A 287 -2.94 -2.91 -4.37
N LEU A 288 -3.88 -2.04 -4.77
CA LEU A 288 -3.60 -0.91 -5.67
C LEU A 288 -2.60 0.09 -5.08
N LEU A 289 -2.64 0.31 -3.77
CA LEU A 289 -1.66 1.14 -3.05
C LEU A 289 -0.28 0.48 -3.03
N MET A 290 -0.21 -0.81 -2.71
CA MET A 290 1.07 -1.53 -2.67
C MET A 290 1.68 -1.70 -4.07
N ASP A 291 0.87 -1.81 -5.12
CA ASP A 291 1.32 -1.76 -6.52
C ASP A 291 1.97 -0.40 -6.89
N CYS A 292 1.87 0.64 -6.05
CA CYS A 292 2.59 1.91 -6.23
C CYS A 292 4.00 1.90 -5.62
N VAL A 293 4.31 0.92 -4.74
CA VAL A 293 5.62 0.79 -4.08
C VAL A 293 6.70 0.43 -5.09
N GLU A 294 6.37 -0.37 -6.10
CA GLU A 294 7.34 -0.75 -7.13
C GLU A 294 7.70 0.43 -8.05
N PRO A 295 9.00 0.64 -8.35
CA PRO A 295 9.44 1.69 -9.25
C PRO A 295 8.97 1.43 -10.68
N LEU A 296 8.40 2.48 -11.30
CA LEU A 296 7.93 2.44 -12.68
C LEU A 296 9.11 2.32 -13.68
N ALA A 297 8.84 1.65 -14.80
CA ALA A 297 9.76 1.62 -15.94
C ALA A 297 10.02 3.04 -16.47
N VAL A 298 11.28 3.34 -16.79
CA VAL A 298 11.65 4.57 -17.52
C VAL A 298 11.25 4.37 -18.98
N THR A 299 10.41 5.26 -19.48
CA THR A 299 10.00 5.25 -20.88
C THR A 299 11.17 5.76 -21.72
N LYS A 300 11.69 4.94 -22.65
CA LYS A 300 12.65 5.43 -23.64
C LYS A 300 11.90 6.26 -24.67
N LYS A 301 12.24 7.54 -24.82
CA LYS A 301 11.83 8.32 -26.00
C LYS A 301 12.46 7.69 -27.23
N GLN A 302 11.70 7.59 -28.31
CA GLN A 302 12.23 7.33 -29.65
C GLN A 302 12.95 8.60 -30.16
N GLU A 303 14.01 9.02 -29.47
CA GLU A 303 14.92 10.03 -30.00
C GLU A 303 16.21 9.35 -30.48
N PRO A 304 16.81 9.84 -31.58
CA PRO A 304 17.95 9.19 -32.21
C PRO A 304 19.15 9.16 -31.27
N VAL A 305 19.98 8.16 -31.49
CA VAL A 305 21.03 7.59 -30.63
C VAL A 305 22.23 8.53 -30.34
N ASP A 306 22.09 9.82 -30.57
CA ASP A 306 23.19 10.78 -30.44
C ASP A 306 23.17 11.49 -29.09
N SER A 307 23.95 10.95 -28.16
CA SER A 307 24.63 11.67 -27.07
C SER A 307 23.79 12.28 -25.92
N GLU A 308 23.09 11.46 -25.14
CA GLU A 308 22.95 11.74 -23.70
C GLU A 308 23.30 10.47 -22.90
N GLY A 309 24.45 10.49 -22.22
CA GLY A 309 24.80 9.44 -21.26
C GLY A 309 23.77 9.33 -20.13
N VAL A 310 23.78 8.22 -19.40
CA VAL A 310 22.95 8.08 -18.20
C VAL A 310 23.34 9.20 -17.22
N PRO A 311 22.40 10.02 -16.73
CA PRO A 311 22.73 11.12 -15.83
C PRO A 311 23.35 10.58 -14.54
N LEU A 312 24.56 11.05 -14.24
CA LEU A 312 25.28 10.66 -13.04
C LEU A 312 24.97 11.63 -11.91
N ILE A 313 24.58 11.08 -10.77
CA ILE A 313 24.29 11.86 -9.56
C ILE A 313 25.42 11.66 -8.57
N ARG A 314 25.96 12.79 -8.08
CA ARG A 314 26.94 12.76 -7.00
C ARG A 314 26.22 12.47 -5.68
N MET A 315 26.62 11.39 -5.00
CA MET A 315 26.13 11.01 -3.69
C MET A 315 27.26 11.01 -2.66
N GLY A 316 26.93 11.26 -1.40
CA GLY A 316 27.86 11.25 -0.27
C GLY A 316 27.57 10.09 0.67
N PHE A 317 28.59 9.30 0.99
CA PHE A 317 28.54 8.30 2.06
C PHE A 317 29.11 8.91 3.34
N PRO A 318 28.26 9.30 4.30
CA PRO A 318 28.72 9.95 5.51
C PRO A 318 29.28 8.92 6.49
N LEU A 319 30.23 9.37 7.31
CA LEU A 319 30.76 8.55 8.40
C LEU A 319 29.82 8.66 9.61
N ARG A 320 29.50 7.51 10.20
CA ARG A 320 28.75 7.45 11.46
C ARG A 320 29.67 7.92 12.59
N TYR A 321 29.24 8.96 13.28
CA TYR A 321 29.90 9.44 14.49
C TYR A 321 29.26 8.74 15.68
N LEU A 322 30.07 8.03 16.46
CA LEU A 322 29.67 7.45 17.73
C LEU A 322 30.23 8.36 18.83
N GLY A 323 29.35 8.98 19.62
CA GLY A 323 29.71 9.91 20.70
C GLY A 323 30.53 9.31 21.85
N LEU A 324 31.17 8.15 21.66
CA LEU A 324 31.88 7.40 22.69
C LEU A 324 33.26 7.98 23.06
N MET A 325 33.76 8.99 22.33
CA MET A 325 35.16 9.42 22.46
C MET A 325 35.34 10.79 23.16
N GLN A 326 34.29 11.60 23.32
CA GLN A 326 34.36 12.86 24.08
C GLN A 326 33.04 13.08 24.82
N ALA A 327 33.07 12.81 26.13
CA ALA A 327 31.95 13.05 27.02
C ALA A 327 31.55 14.53 27.03
N ASN A 328 30.24 14.79 26.88
CA ASN A 328 29.52 15.97 27.35
C ASN A 328 29.73 17.31 26.61
N PHE A 329 30.01 17.32 25.30
CA PHE A 329 29.83 18.56 24.50
C PHE A 329 28.62 18.45 23.57
N PRO A 330 27.63 19.38 23.68
CA PRO A 330 26.52 19.42 22.74
C PRO A 330 27.06 19.69 21.34
N HIS A 331 26.58 18.93 20.37
CA HIS A 331 26.96 19.05 18.99
C HIS A 331 25.79 19.58 18.17
N LEU A 332 26.05 20.63 17.38
CA LEU A 332 25.04 21.25 16.54
C LEU A 332 24.69 20.35 15.36
N CYS A 333 23.40 20.08 15.18
CA CYS A 333 22.85 19.42 14.01
C CYS A 333 22.51 20.46 12.93
N ALA A 334 23.01 20.28 11.71
CA ALA A 334 22.72 21.19 10.60
C ALA A 334 21.28 21.05 10.09
N CYS A 335 20.61 19.92 10.32
CA CYS A 335 19.20 19.73 9.96
C CYS A 335 18.24 20.54 10.84
N HIS A 336 18.69 20.84 12.06
CA HIS A 336 17.90 21.49 13.08
C HIS A 336 18.73 22.61 13.69
N PRO A 337 19.03 23.68 12.92
CA PRO A 337 19.88 24.76 13.41
C PRO A 337 19.29 25.45 14.65
N THR A 338 17.97 25.27 14.91
CA THR A 338 17.23 25.93 15.98
C THR A 338 16.06 25.12 16.57
N LEU A 339 15.91 23.81 16.30
CA LEU A 339 14.85 23.07 17.01
C LEU A 339 15.24 23.01 18.48
N GLU A 340 14.43 23.70 19.30
CA GLU A 340 14.43 23.84 20.76
C GLU A 340 14.86 25.20 21.35
N SER A 341 15.48 26.15 20.64
CA SER A 341 15.94 27.39 21.32
C SER A 341 14.84 28.41 21.64
N THR A 342 13.67 28.36 21.00
CA THR A 342 12.57 29.30 21.26
C THR A 342 11.48 28.77 22.17
N GLU A 343 11.30 27.44 22.23
CA GLU A 343 10.30 26.78 23.10
C GLU A 343 10.92 26.27 24.41
N LEU A 344 12.21 25.88 24.42
CA LEU A 344 12.93 25.62 25.67
C LEU A 344 13.69 26.86 26.11
N LYS A 345 13.01 27.73 26.86
CA LYS A 345 13.65 28.69 27.78
C LYS A 345 14.28 28.00 29.00
N GLU A 346 14.72 26.76 28.84
CA GLU A 346 15.45 26.03 29.86
C GLU A 346 16.91 25.97 29.45
N ASN A 347 17.78 26.43 30.33
CA ASN A 347 19.20 26.22 30.18
C ASN A 347 19.44 24.71 30.10
N VAL A 348 20.06 24.23 29.01
CA VAL A 348 20.50 22.83 28.94
C VAL A 348 21.53 22.62 30.05
N ALA A 349 21.08 22.08 31.18
CA ALA A 349 21.96 21.72 32.28
C ALA A 349 22.84 20.57 31.80
N VAL A 350 24.14 20.85 31.61
CA VAL A 350 25.15 19.84 31.30
C VAL A 350 25.24 18.91 32.51
N THR A 351 24.38 17.90 32.55
CA THR A 351 24.42 16.87 33.58
C THR A 351 25.54 15.89 33.23
N GLN A 352 26.41 15.62 34.21
CA GLN A 352 27.54 14.70 34.06
C GLN A 352 27.11 13.22 34.00
N THR A 353 25.81 12.96 33.99
CA THR A 353 25.24 11.62 33.86
C THR A 353 25.01 11.29 32.39
N PRO A 354 25.55 10.18 31.86
CA PRO A 354 25.32 9.80 30.48
C PRO A 354 23.83 9.53 30.27
N SER A 355 23.13 10.46 29.62
CA SER A 355 21.81 10.18 29.08
C SER A 355 21.97 9.01 28.10
N ALA A 356 21.24 7.92 28.33
CA ALA A 356 21.34 6.67 27.55
C ALA A 356 20.79 6.78 26.12
N VAL A 357 20.78 7.98 25.53
CA VAL A 357 20.44 8.21 24.12
C VAL A 357 21.78 8.42 23.41
N SER A 358 22.30 7.34 22.83
CA SER A 358 23.41 7.45 21.89
C SER A 358 22.93 8.22 20.68
N ASP A 359 23.09 9.55 20.68
CA ASP A 359 22.79 10.38 19.51
C ASP A 359 23.73 9.97 18.37
N VAL A 360 23.18 9.15 17.48
CA VAL A 360 23.86 8.72 16.27
C VAL A 360 23.82 9.90 15.29
N GLY A 361 24.96 10.55 15.11
CA GLY A 361 25.14 11.60 14.11
C GLY A 361 25.90 11.09 12.89
N TYR A 362 25.68 11.74 11.75
CA TYR A 362 26.41 11.46 10.51
C TYR A 362 27.14 12.70 10.03
N THR A 363 28.37 12.54 9.56
CA THR A 363 29.19 13.67 9.06
C THR A 363 29.23 13.68 7.54
N CYS A 364 28.80 14.78 6.93
CA CYS A 364 28.85 14.98 5.49
C CYS A 364 30.31 14.94 4.98
N PRO A 365 30.63 14.16 3.93
CA PRO A 365 31.99 14.07 3.41
C PRO A 365 32.47 15.35 2.70
N GLN A 366 31.55 16.20 2.22
CA GLN A 366 31.90 17.40 1.44
C GLN A 366 32.07 18.64 2.31
N CYS A 367 31.08 18.99 3.13
CA CYS A 367 31.11 20.20 3.97
C CYS A 367 31.37 19.92 5.45
N ARG A 368 31.48 18.65 5.87
CA ARG A 368 31.65 18.22 7.27
C ARG A 368 30.52 18.65 8.22
N SER A 369 29.38 19.08 7.68
CA SER A 369 28.18 19.32 8.48
C SER A 369 27.66 18.02 9.10
N ARG A 370 27.07 18.12 10.29
CA ARG A 370 26.49 16.96 10.98
C ARG A 370 24.99 16.90 10.74
N VAL A 371 24.47 15.70 10.48
CA VAL A 371 23.04 15.43 10.28
C VAL A 371 22.59 14.33 11.22
N CYS A 372 21.33 14.38 11.66
CA CYS A 372 20.73 13.46 12.63
C CYS A 372 20.24 12.15 11.99
N SER A 373 19.75 12.21 10.75
CA SER A 373 19.13 11.08 10.06
C SER A 373 19.62 10.95 8.62
N LEU A 374 19.49 9.74 8.10
CA LEU A 374 19.74 9.39 6.70
C LEU A 374 18.58 8.54 6.22
N PRO A 375 18.24 8.58 4.92
CA PRO A 375 18.86 9.40 3.88
C PRO A 375 18.32 10.83 3.88
N THR A 376 19.18 11.82 3.58
CA THR A 376 18.79 13.25 3.59
C THR A 376 19.71 14.07 2.67
N VAL A 377 19.18 15.15 2.10
CA VAL A 377 19.98 16.13 1.35
C VAL A 377 20.69 17.04 2.35
N CYS A 378 22.01 17.16 2.24
CA CYS A 378 22.79 17.99 3.15
C CYS A 378 22.34 19.47 3.05
N PRO A 379 21.90 20.11 4.15
CA PRO A 379 21.37 21.47 4.12
C PRO A 379 22.43 22.54 3.79
N VAL A 380 23.71 22.22 3.95
CA VAL A 380 24.81 23.17 3.70
C VAL A 380 25.34 23.09 2.27
N CYS A 381 25.53 21.88 1.73
CA CYS A 381 26.16 21.70 0.41
C CYS A 381 25.25 21.09 -0.66
N GLY A 382 24.02 20.71 -0.32
CA GLY A 382 23.07 20.10 -1.25
C GLY A 382 23.41 18.67 -1.69
N LEU A 383 24.45 18.05 -1.14
CA LEU A 383 24.83 16.67 -1.47
C LEU A 383 23.85 15.68 -0.83
N MET A 384 23.34 14.72 -1.62
CA MET A 384 22.51 13.63 -1.10
C MET A 384 23.34 12.68 -0.25
N LEU A 385 23.01 12.54 1.04
CA LEU A 385 23.69 11.68 1.99
C LEU A 385 22.94 10.35 2.15
N ILE A 386 23.62 9.25 1.88
CA ILE A 386 23.05 7.90 1.89
C ILE A 386 24.04 6.89 2.49
N LEU A 387 23.53 5.75 2.96
CA LEU A 387 24.35 4.59 3.33
C LEU A 387 24.34 3.57 2.18
N SER A 388 25.37 2.72 2.13
CA SER A 388 25.44 1.61 1.18
C SER A 388 24.25 0.64 1.35
N THR A 389 23.76 0.47 2.57
CA THR A 389 22.57 -0.35 2.89
C THR A 389 21.30 0.17 2.22
N HIS A 390 21.16 1.48 2.01
CA HIS A 390 20.00 2.06 1.33
C HIS A 390 20.01 1.69 -0.15
N LEU A 391 21.16 1.71 -0.81
CA LEU A 391 21.27 1.29 -2.21
C LEU A 391 21.06 -0.22 -2.38
N ALA A 392 21.65 -1.02 -1.47
CA ALA A 392 21.51 -2.47 -1.50
C ALA A 392 20.04 -2.90 -1.41
N ARG A 393 19.24 -2.17 -0.61
CA ARG A 393 17.83 -2.48 -0.45
C ARG A 393 17.03 -2.30 -1.73
N SER A 394 17.30 -1.28 -2.54
CA SER A 394 16.61 -1.07 -3.83
C SER A 394 17.14 -1.95 -4.97
N TYR A 395 18.16 -2.78 -4.74
CA TYR A 395 18.81 -3.60 -5.77
C TYR A 395 17.87 -4.67 -6.37
N HIS A 396 16.95 -5.21 -5.56
CA HIS A 396 16.02 -6.25 -6.01
C HIS A 396 15.06 -5.75 -7.12
N HIS A 397 14.83 -4.45 -7.23
CA HIS A 397 14.07 -3.87 -8.34
C HIS A 397 14.85 -3.85 -9.66
N LEU A 398 16.19 -3.84 -9.62
CA LEU A 398 17.05 -3.82 -10.81
C LEU A 398 17.24 -5.21 -11.38
N VAL A 399 17.38 -6.21 -10.50
CA VAL A 399 17.58 -7.60 -10.88
C VAL A 399 16.54 -8.44 -10.13
N PRO A 400 15.28 -8.47 -10.64
CA PRO A 400 14.25 -9.29 -10.03
C PRO A 400 14.61 -10.76 -10.14
N LEU A 401 14.20 -11.54 -9.15
CA LEU A 401 14.37 -12.99 -9.18
C LEU A 401 13.46 -13.59 -10.27
N ALA A 402 13.99 -14.56 -11.01
CA ALA A 402 13.21 -15.30 -12.00
C ALA A 402 12.25 -16.27 -11.30
N GLU A 403 11.01 -16.32 -11.79
CA GLU A 403 9.97 -17.22 -11.30
C GLU A 403 10.44 -18.68 -11.31
N TYR A 404 10.07 -19.41 -10.25
CA TYR A 404 10.29 -20.83 -10.17
C TYR A 404 9.27 -21.58 -11.02
N LYS A 405 9.74 -22.55 -11.79
CA LYS A 405 8.89 -23.32 -12.70
C LYS A 405 8.17 -24.41 -11.93
N ASP A 406 6.86 -24.53 -12.14
CA ASP A 406 6.07 -25.66 -11.66
C ASP A 406 6.64 -26.97 -12.21
N VAL A 407 6.95 -27.93 -11.32
CA VAL A 407 7.34 -29.28 -11.73
C VAL A 407 6.07 -30.06 -12.07
N PRO A 408 5.95 -30.68 -13.26
CA PRO A 408 4.76 -31.45 -13.60
C PRO A 408 4.63 -32.70 -12.72
N VAL A 409 3.41 -33.21 -12.58
CA VAL A 409 3.14 -34.43 -11.79
C VAL A 409 3.82 -35.63 -12.44
N SER A 410 4.67 -36.34 -11.69
CA SER A 410 5.35 -37.56 -12.11
C SER A 410 5.29 -38.65 -11.03
N LEU A 411 5.50 -39.91 -11.43
CA LEU A 411 5.51 -41.07 -10.55
C LEU A 411 6.72 -41.09 -9.59
N SER A 412 7.82 -40.48 -10.01
CA SER A 412 9.04 -40.32 -9.21
C SER A 412 9.58 -38.92 -9.35
N TYR A 413 10.18 -38.41 -8.28
CA TYR A 413 10.84 -37.11 -8.22
C TYR A 413 12.24 -37.27 -7.62
N ASP A 414 13.17 -36.43 -8.07
CA ASP A 414 14.55 -36.44 -7.54
C ASP A 414 14.61 -35.87 -6.11
N SER A 415 13.73 -34.92 -5.78
CA SER A 415 13.67 -34.26 -4.47
C SER A 415 12.55 -34.86 -3.59
N THR A 416 12.92 -35.27 -2.39
CA THR A 416 11.99 -35.71 -1.34
C THR A 416 11.59 -34.58 -0.38
N HIS A 417 12.46 -33.57 -0.22
CA HIS A 417 12.26 -32.46 0.70
C HIS A 417 12.48 -31.12 -0.01
N CYS A 418 11.78 -30.09 0.47
CA CYS A 418 12.01 -28.71 0.06
C CYS A 418 13.42 -28.26 0.48
N TYR A 419 14.17 -27.65 -0.44
CA TYR A 419 15.53 -27.18 -0.15
C TYR A 419 15.56 -26.09 0.92
N GLY A 420 14.54 -25.23 0.99
CA GLY A 420 14.48 -24.10 1.91
C GLY A 420 14.08 -24.46 3.33
N CYS A 421 12.95 -25.16 3.49
CA CYS A 421 12.36 -25.46 4.81
C CYS A 421 12.43 -26.93 5.22
N LEU A 422 12.99 -27.81 4.38
CA LEU A 422 13.06 -29.26 4.60
C LEU A 422 11.70 -29.93 4.78
N LEU A 423 10.61 -29.29 4.32
CA LEU A 423 9.29 -29.89 4.30
C LEU A 423 9.26 -31.06 3.32
N MET A 424 8.77 -32.22 3.77
CA MET A 424 8.61 -33.40 2.92
C MET A 424 7.54 -33.14 1.86
N PHE A 425 7.90 -33.39 0.59
CA PHE A 425 6.96 -33.29 -0.50
C PHE A 425 6.05 -34.53 -0.57
N PRO A 426 4.80 -34.39 -1.08
CA PRO A 426 3.95 -35.55 -1.31
C PRO A 426 4.56 -36.49 -2.35
N ASP A 427 4.35 -37.80 -2.15
CA ASP A 427 4.79 -38.83 -3.09
C ASP A 427 4.07 -38.68 -4.45
N GLY A 428 4.70 -39.18 -5.52
CA GLY A 428 4.15 -39.12 -6.87
C GLY A 428 2.93 -40.00 -7.04
N SER A 429 1.74 -39.40 -7.00
CA SER A 429 0.49 -40.04 -7.41
C SER A 429 -0.16 -39.27 -8.55
N THR A 430 -0.71 -39.99 -9.53
CA THR A 430 -1.51 -39.39 -10.62
C THR A 430 -2.86 -38.86 -10.16
N GLU A 431 -3.25 -39.12 -8.90
CA GLU A 431 -4.51 -38.65 -8.30
C GLU A 431 -4.42 -37.22 -7.78
N THR A 432 -3.20 -36.71 -7.52
CA THR A 432 -3.00 -35.34 -7.05
C THR A 432 -2.89 -34.36 -8.22
N ALA A 433 -3.67 -33.27 -8.16
CA ALA A 433 -3.69 -32.25 -9.21
C ALA A 433 -2.38 -31.46 -9.33
N THR A 434 -1.53 -31.46 -8.29
CA THR A 434 -0.28 -30.67 -8.27
C THR A 434 0.85 -31.41 -7.58
N SER A 435 2.07 -31.32 -8.12
CA SER A 435 3.29 -31.89 -7.52
C SER A 435 3.75 -31.14 -6.27
N SER A 436 3.21 -29.93 -6.03
CA SER A 436 3.60 -29.00 -4.95
C SER A 436 5.09 -28.59 -4.95
N ARG A 437 5.78 -28.79 -6.09
CA ARG A 437 7.22 -28.54 -6.26
C ARG A 437 7.46 -27.41 -7.25
N TYR A 438 8.27 -26.43 -6.84
CA TYR A 438 8.64 -25.25 -7.61
C TYR A 438 10.15 -25.24 -7.82
N ARG A 439 10.59 -25.34 -9.08
CA ARG A 439 12.00 -25.53 -9.43
C ARG A 439 12.67 -24.25 -9.88
N CYS A 440 13.81 -23.92 -9.27
CA CYS A 440 14.62 -22.81 -9.74
C CYS A 440 15.28 -23.13 -11.10
N GLY A 441 15.18 -22.22 -12.06
CA GLY A 441 15.79 -22.39 -13.39
C GLY A 441 17.33 -22.36 -13.42
N LYS A 442 17.99 -21.84 -12.38
CA LYS A 442 19.45 -21.71 -12.32
C LYS A 442 20.13 -22.85 -11.56
N CYS A 443 19.72 -23.09 -10.31
CA CYS A 443 20.32 -24.11 -9.46
C CYS A 443 19.58 -25.45 -9.48
N SER A 444 18.41 -25.53 -10.14
CA SER A 444 17.59 -26.73 -10.28
C SER A 444 17.11 -27.38 -8.97
N HIS A 445 17.21 -26.67 -7.84
CA HIS A 445 16.63 -27.09 -6.57
C HIS A 445 15.11 -26.87 -6.53
N ASP A 446 14.42 -27.71 -5.76
CA ASP A 446 12.97 -27.70 -5.59
C ASP A 446 12.55 -27.06 -4.26
N PHE A 447 11.55 -26.19 -4.34
CA PHE A 447 10.98 -25.43 -3.23
C PHE A 447 9.48 -25.70 -3.10
N CYS A 448 8.91 -25.55 -1.89
CA CYS A 448 7.46 -25.54 -1.69
C CYS A 448 6.88 -24.15 -1.98
N ILE A 449 5.55 -24.05 -2.09
CA ILE A 449 4.86 -22.78 -2.37
C ILE A 449 5.16 -21.68 -1.34
N ASP A 450 5.26 -22.01 -0.06
CA ASP A 450 5.53 -21.00 0.97
C ASP A 450 6.96 -20.47 0.88
N CYS A 451 7.93 -21.35 0.57
CA CYS A 451 9.30 -20.92 0.29
C CYS A 451 9.39 -20.10 -0.99
N ASP A 452 8.63 -20.46 -2.02
CA ASP A 452 8.57 -19.72 -3.28
C ASP A 452 8.05 -18.29 -3.05
N VAL A 453 6.91 -18.16 -2.36
CA VAL A 453 6.34 -16.85 -1.97
C VAL A 453 7.32 -16.06 -1.12
N PHE A 454 7.91 -16.66 -0.08
CA PHE A 454 8.85 -15.98 0.82
C PHE A 454 10.10 -15.48 0.07
N VAL A 455 10.63 -16.29 -0.84
CA VAL A 455 11.79 -15.93 -1.63
C VAL A 455 11.47 -14.79 -2.60
N HIS A 456 10.30 -14.78 -3.23
CA HIS A 456 9.91 -13.72 -4.17
C HIS A 456 9.45 -12.42 -3.49
N GLU A 457 8.81 -12.48 -2.32
CA GLU A 457 8.25 -11.31 -1.62
C GLU A 457 9.23 -10.66 -0.63
N SER A 458 10.13 -11.43 0.00
CA SER A 458 10.92 -10.93 1.14
C SER A 458 12.43 -11.09 0.95
N LEU A 459 12.89 -12.25 0.46
CA LEU A 459 14.32 -12.55 0.34
C LEU A 459 14.93 -11.97 -0.95
N HIS A 460 14.14 -11.98 -2.03
CA HIS A 460 14.50 -11.59 -3.40
C HIS A 460 15.72 -12.28 -4.00
N ASN A 461 16.24 -13.32 -3.35
CA ASN A 461 17.38 -14.12 -3.78
C ASN A 461 17.08 -15.60 -3.58
N CYS A 462 17.53 -16.45 -4.50
CA CYS A 462 17.37 -17.90 -4.38
C CYS A 462 18.47 -18.48 -3.48
N PRO A 463 18.13 -19.12 -2.33
CA PRO A 463 19.14 -19.69 -1.42
C PRO A 463 20.04 -20.73 -2.08
N GLY A 464 19.48 -21.54 -2.99
CA GLY A 464 20.24 -22.55 -3.72
C GLY A 464 21.20 -21.96 -4.76
N CYS A 465 20.92 -20.77 -5.29
CA CYS A 465 21.87 -20.09 -6.19
C CYS A 465 23.04 -19.51 -5.41
N GLU A 466 22.79 -18.88 -4.25
CA GLU A 466 23.83 -18.29 -3.40
C GLU A 466 24.79 -19.34 -2.83
N ASN A 467 24.29 -20.55 -2.50
CA ASN A 467 25.15 -21.64 -2.04
C ASN A 467 26.09 -22.21 -3.12
N ASN A 468 25.76 -22.03 -4.41
CA ASN A 468 26.57 -22.51 -5.54
C ASN A 468 27.59 -21.47 -6.04
N VAL A 469 27.78 -20.33 -5.35
CA VAL A 469 28.71 -19.26 -5.74
C VAL A 469 30.17 -19.54 -5.30
N TYR A 470 30.48 -20.75 -4.82
CA TYR A 470 31.84 -21.16 -4.45
C TYR A 470 32.44 -22.21 -5.38
#